data_AF-A0A1X2G959-F1
#
_entry.id   AF-A0A1X2G959-F1
#
_cell.length_a   1.000
_cell.length_b   1.000
_cell.length_c   1.000
_cell.angle_alpha   90.00
_cell.angle_beta   90.00
_cell.angle_gamma   90.00
#
_symmetry.space_group_name_H-M   'P 1'
#
loop_
_entity.id
_entity.type
_entity.pdbx_description
1 polymer ?
#
loop_
_entity_poly.entity_id
_entity_poly.type
_entity_poly.pdbx_seq_one_letter_code
_entity_poly.pdbx_strand_id
1 'polypeptide(L)' 'MAQWQKQGWLHVGDERHPAPWGRIPRPEDIIGSVLLENGEIQAGTYQAMPAYRLVTNKGLMKLSKPLEECLVDAAKAKMK' A
#
# COMPACT_ATOMS: atom_id res chain seq x y z
N MET A 1 -9.32 -0.27 -8.21
CA MET A 1 -9.62 0.70 -7.13
C MET A 1 -9.48 2.16 -7.59
N ALA A 2 -8.41 2.54 -8.29
CA ALA A 2 -8.19 3.91 -8.77
C ALA A 2 -9.27 4.50 -9.71
N GLN A 3 -10.02 3.67 -10.45
CA GLN A 3 -11.10 4.17 -11.33
C GLN A 3 -12.35 4.66 -10.57
N TRP A 4 -12.54 4.23 -9.32
CA TRP A 4 -13.74 4.52 -8.52
C TRP A 4 -13.54 5.73 -7.60
N GLN A 5 -12.35 5.87 -7.02
CA GLN A 5 -11.95 7.09 -6.32
C GLN A 5 -11.24 7.99 -7.34
N LYS A 6 -11.90 9.05 -7.80
CA LYS A 6 -11.31 9.95 -8.82
C LYS A 6 -10.33 10.96 -8.22
N GLN A 7 -10.37 11.17 -6.92
CA GLN A 7 -9.61 12.18 -6.19
C GLN A 7 -9.34 11.71 -4.75
N GLY A 8 -8.20 12.07 -4.17
CA GLY A 8 -7.91 11.91 -2.74
C GLY A 8 -6.70 11.04 -2.43
N TRP A 9 -6.58 10.62 -1.17
CA TRP A 9 -5.48 9.76 -0.72
C TRP A 9 -5.87 8.28 -0.82
N LEU A 10 -5.08 7.52 -1.58
CA LEU A 10 -5.19 6.09 -1.67
C LEU A 10 -4.24 5.44 -0.67
N HIS A 11 -4.78 4.67 0.26
CA HIS A 11 -4.00 3.95 1.26
C HIS A 11 -3.62 2.56 0.76
N VAL A 12 -2.34 2.25 0.79
CA VAL A 12 -1.80 0.91 0.53
C VAL A 12 -1.89 0.12 1.84
N GLY A 13 -2.90 -0.74 1.94
CA GLY A 13 -3.12 -1.60 3.11
C GLY A 13 -2.28 -2.87 3.07
N ASP A 14 -1.97 -3.39 4.24
CA ASP A 14 -1.35 -4.68 4.43
C ASP A 14 -2.39 -5.81 4.46
N GLU A 15 -2.20 -6.85 3.65
CA GLU A 15 -3.12 -7.98 3.55
C GLU A 15 -3.04 -8.94 4.74
N ARG A 16 -2.12 -8.73 5.70
CA ARG A 16 -2.14 -9.43 7.00
C ARG A 16 -3.43 -9.16 7.78
N HIS A 17 -4.00 -7.97 7.63
CA HIS A 17 -5.20 -7.55 8.34
C HIS A 17 -6.10 -6.71 7.41
N PRO A 18 -6.80 -7.35 6.46
CA PRO A 18 -7.60 -6.64 5.48
C PRO A 18 -8.74 -5.88 6.19
N ALA A 19 -8.89 -4.61 5.82
CA ALA A 19 -9.98 -3.79 6.32
C ALA A 19 -11.33 -4.31 5.77
N PRO A 20 -12.43 -4.14 6.52
CA PRO A 20 -13.77 -4.37 5.99
C PRO A 20 -14.02 -3.56 4.71
N TRP A 21 -14.86 -4.08 3.81
CA TRP A 21 -15.15 -3.42 2.54
C TRP A 21 -15.59 -1.97 2.73
N GLY A 22 -14.96 -1.05 2.00
CA GLY A 22 -15.25 0.39 2.08
C GLY A 22 -14.72 1.10 3.33
N ARG A 23 -13.94 0.43 4.20
CA ARG A 23 -13.26 1.04 5.34
C ARG A 23 -11.78 1.29 5.05
N ILE A 24 -11.27 2.38 5.62
CA ILE A 24 -9.84 2.66 5.67
C ILE A 24 -9.21 1.69 6.69
N PRO A 25 -8.06 1.05 6.38
CA PRO A 25 -7.36 0.22 7.35
C PRO A 25 -6.90 1.02 8.56
N ARG A 26 -6.55 0.33 9.65
CA ARG A 26 -5.96 1.02 10.80
C ARG A 26 -4.58 1.59 10.43
N PRO A 27 -4.12 2.68 11.08
CA PRO A 27 -2.81 3.25 10.81
C PRO A 27 -1.65 2.23 10.91
N GLU A 28 -1.72 1.26 11.82
CA GLU A 28 -0.73 0.18 11.96
C GLU A 28 -0.71 -0.81 10.78
N ASP A 29 -1.81 -0.88 10.02
CA ASP A 29 -2.03 -1.81 8.91
C ASP A 29 -1.96 -1.07 7.55
N ILE A 30 -1.61 0.23 7.52
CA ILE A 30 -1.37 1.01 6.29
C ILE A 30 0.14 1.12 6.08
N ILE A 31 0.64 0.66 4.94
CA ILE A 31 2.08 0.75 4.60
C ILE A 31 2.44 2.19 4.24
N GLY A 32 1.58 2.84 3.46
CA GLY A 32 1.73 4.22 3.05
C GLY A 32 0.54 4.69 2.26
N SER A 33 0.57 5.97 1.90
CA SER A 33 -0.49 6.63 1.15
C SER A 33 0.09 7.31 -0.07
N VAL A 34 -0.67 7.32 -1.16
CA VAL A 34 -0.33 8.03 -2.40
C VAL A 34 -1.48 8.95 -2.76
N LEU A 35 -1.16 10.10 -3.37
CA LEU A 35 -2.17 11.00 -3.87
C LEU A 35 -2.71 10.47 -5.20
N LEU A 36 -4.02 10.55 -5.34
CA LEU A 36 -4.75 10.20 -6.53
C LEU A 36 -5.44 11.46 -7.05
N GLU A 37 -5.13 11.84 -8.28
CA GLU A 37 -5.77 12.96 -8.96
C GLU A 37 -6.29 12.50 -10.31
N ASN A 38 -7.56 12.80 -10.61
CA ASN A 38 -8.25 12.36 -11.82
C ASN A 38 -8.20 10.83 -12.07
N GLY A 39 -8.09 10.03 -11.00
CA GLY A 39 -7.95 8.57 -11.08
C GLY A 39 -6.54 8.09 -11.43
N GLU A 40 -5.56 8.99 -11.50
CA GLU A 40 -4.15 8.68 -11.71
C GLU A 40 -3.34 8.83 -10.42
N ILE A 41 -2.42 7.90 -10.19
CA ILE A 41 -1.52 7.93 -9.03
C ILE A 41 -0.43 8.95 -9.31
N GLN A 42 -0.33 9.96 -8.45
CA GLN A 42 0.70 11.00 -8.60
C GLN A 42 2.05 10.48 -8.08
N ALA A 43 3.01 10.31 -8.98
CA ALA A 43 4.35 9.87 -8.64
C ALA A 43 5.05 10.86 -7.68
N GLY A 44 5.84 10.35 -6.74
CA GLY A 44 6.55 11.18 -5.75
C GLY A 44 5.70 11.67 -4.57
N THR A 45 4.40 11.39 -4.56
CA THR A 45 3.49 11.74 -3.44
C THR A 45 3.40 10.66 -2.36
N TYR A 46 4.23 9.62 -2.47
CA TYR A 46 4.23 8.53 -1.50
C TYR A 46 4.61 9.03 -0.11
N GLN A 47 3.72 8.77 0.86
CA GLN A 47 3.95 9.05 2.27
C GLN A 47 3.90 7.74 3.05
N ALA A 48 5.04 7.38 3.64
CA ALA A 48 5.12 6.23 4.53
C ALA A 48 4.31 6.47 5.81
N MET A 49 3.64 5.43 6.31
CA MET A 49 2.89 5.52 7.55
C MET A 49 3.83 5.31 8.75
N PRO A 50 3.99 6.29 9.67
CA PRO A 50 4.95 6.17 10.77
C PRO A 50 4.64 5.03 11.75
N ALA A 51 3.36 4.66 11.87
CA ALA A 51 2.91 3.60 12.76
C ALA A 51 3.13 2.18 12.20
N TYR A 52 3.46 2.05 10.92
CA TYR A 52 3.57 0.75 10.25
C TYR A 52 4.85 0.01 10.61
N ARG A 53 4.75 -1.31 10.80
CA ARG A 53 5.87 -2.21 11.06
C ARG A 53 5.86 -3.39 10.10
N LEU A 54 7.02 -3.69 9.52
CA LEU A 54 7.21 -4.82 8.60
C LEU A 54 6.88 -6.17 9.24
N VAL A 55 7.22 -6.32 10.52
CA VAL A 55 6.95 -7.53 11.30
C VAL A 55 6.14 -7.13 12.53
N THR A 56 5.03 -7.83 12.74
CA THR A 56 4.15 -7.66 13.90
C THR A 56 3.82 -9.03 14.49
N ASN A 57 3.08 -9.06 15.59
CA ASN A 57 2.50 -10.30 16.13
C ASN A 57 1.54 -11.01 15.15
N LYS A 58 1.08 -10.32 14.09
CA LYS A 58 0.26 -10.89 13.00
C LYS A 58 1.11 -11.53 11.89
N GLY A 59 2.44 -11.52 12.02
CA GLY A 59 3.38 -12.09 11.06
C GLY A 59 4.09 -11.04 10.19
N LEU A 60 4.68 -11.51 9.09
CA LEU A 60 5.41 -10.69 8.11
C LEU A 60 4.45 -9.96 7.16
N MET A 61 4.79 -8.73 6.77
CA MET A 61 4.09 -7.93 5.74
C MET A 61 3.56 -8.79 4.61
N LYS A 62 2.29 -8.59 4.27
CA LYS A 62 1.69 -9.18 3.06
C LYS A 62 1.17 -8.06 2.16
N LEU A 63 1.56 -8.13 0.90
CA LEU A 63 1.08 -7.25 -0.15
C LEU A 63 0.06 -8.00 -1.00
N SER A 64 -0.77 -7.25 -1.70
CA SER A 64 -1.58 -7.84 -2.77
C SER A 64 -0.67 -8.43 -3.84
N LYS A 65 -1.10 -9.53 -4.44
CA LYS A 65 -0.35 -10.25 -5.49
C LYS A 65 0.34 -9.34 -6.53
N PRO A 66 -0.34 -8.35 -7.16
CA PRO A 66 0.34 -7.48 -8.13
C PRO A 66 1.44 -6.60 -7.50
N LEU A 67 1.26 -6.14 -6.26
CA LEU A 67 2.28 -5.36 -5.55
C LEU A 67 3.46 -6.23 -5.11
N GLU A 68 3.19 -7.47 -4.70
CA GLU A 68 4.24 -8.45 -4.38
C GLU A 68 5.10 -8.76 -5.61
N GLU A 69 4.49 -8.97 -6.77
CA GLU A 69 5.21 -9.18 -8.03
C GLU A 69 6.09 -7.97 -8.38
N CYS A 70 5.55 -6.75 -8.31
CA CYS A 70 6.33 -5.52 -8.52
C CYS A 70 7.50 -5.39 -7.52
N LEU A 71 7.29 -5.76 -6.25
CA LEU A 71 8.34 -5.72 -5.23
C LEU A 71 9.46 -6.70 -5.55
N VAL A 72 9.13 -7.93 -5.94
CA VAL A 72 10.09 -8.97 -6.31
C VAL A 72 10.91 -8.53 -7.52
N ASP A 73 10.28 -7.95 -8.53
CA ASP A 73 10.97 -7.47 -9.73
C ASP A 73 11.90 -6.29 -9.42
N ALA A 74 11.45 -5.35 -8.59
CA ALA A 74 12.28 -4.24 -8.12
C ALA A 74 13.47 -4.73 -7.28
N ALA A 75 13.26 -5.75 -6.43
CA ALA A 75 14.33 -6.35 -5.63
C ALA A 75 15.37 -7.04 -6.52
N LYS A 76 14.94 -7.83 -7.50
CA LYS A 76 15.85 -8.46 -8.49
C LYS A 76 16.65 -7.41 -9.27
N ALA A 77 16.02 -6.30 -9.66
CA ALA A 77 16.70 -5.23 -10.38
C ALA A 77 17.77 -4.52 -9.53
N LYS A 78 17.58 -4.39 -8.21
CA LYS A 78 18.56 -3.80 -7.29
C LYS A 78 19.68 -4.76 -6.87
N MET A 79 19.49 -6.06 -7.02
CA MET A 79 20.52 -7.07 -6.72
C MET A 79 21.51 -7.27 -7.87
N LYS A 80 21.26 -6.63 -9.02
CA LYS A 80 22.11 -6.65 -10.22
C LYS A 80 23.00 -5.42 -10.25
#